data_AF-A0A7G6U7M0-F1
#
_entry.id   AF-A0A7G6U7M0-F1
#
_cell.length_a   1.000
_cell.length_b   1.000
_cell.length_c   1.000
_cell.angle_alpha   90.00
_cell.angle_beta   90.00
_cell.angle_gamma   90.00
#
_symmetry.space_group_name_H-M   'P 1'
#
loop_
_entity.id
_entity.type
_entity.pdbx_description
1 polymer ?
#
loop_
_entity_poly.entity_id
_entity_poly.type
_entity_poly.pdbx_seq_one_letter_code
_entity_poly.pdbx_strand_id
1 'polypeptide(L)'
;MMFSVNLCNLLEVTSGKRLTSDLATQWIDDVDDPYELHVSNPEYAKIKVPDPGPEQELSILSKPIKILAQSNAYPYGLTNDKIERLEEAGYETIMDIAEATDETILSIYMIGPRSLSRIRDVIYQAIWM
;
A
#
# COMPACT_ATOMS: atom_id res chain seq x y z
N MET A 1 -0.34 9.50 19.83
CA MET A 1 -0.55 8.69 18.62
C MET A 1 -2.02 8.85 18.25
N MET A 2 -2.34 9.46 17.11
CA MET A 2 -3.71 9.72 16.67
C MET A 2 -4.09 8.60 15.70
N PHE A 3 -5.10 7.81 16.06
CA PHE A 3 -5.62 6.76 15.20
C PHE A 3 -6.89 7.28 14.54
N SER A 4 -6.91 7.32 13.22
CA SER A 4 -8.12 7.55 12.43
C SER A 4 -8.62 6.22 11.90
N VAL A 5 -9.82 5.80 12.31
CA VAL A 5 -10.48 4.62 11.75
C VAL A 5 -11.42 5.07 10.64
N ASN A 6 -11.29 4.48 9.46
CA ASN A 6 -12.21 4.71 8.34
C ASN A 6 -13.58 4.10 8.68
N LEU A 7 -14.65 4.89 8.52
CA LEU A 7 -16.04 4.48 8.70
C LEU A 7 -16.37 3.17 7.98
N CYS A 8 -15.89 3.01 6.75
CA CYS A 8 -16.14 1.82 5.95
C CYS A 8 -15.57 0.56 6.65
N ASN A 9 -14.33 0.64 7.15
CA ASN A 9 -13.68 -0.47 7.84
C ASN A 9 -14.43 -0.83 9.13
N LEU A 10 -14.96 0.17 9.84
CA LEU A 10 -15.72 -0.04 11.07
C LEU A 10 -17.06 -0.75 10.80
N LEU A 11 -17.74 -0.38 9.72
CA LEU A 11 -19.02 -1.00 9.31
C LEU A 11 -18.85 -2.43 8.80
N GLU A 12 -17.72 -2.76 8.18
CA GLU A 12 -17.41 -4.12 7.72
C GLU A 12 -17.28 -5.11 8.89
N VAL A 13 -16.75 -4.67 10.03
CA VAL A 13 -16.53 -5.52 11.20
C VAL A 13 -17.68 -5.47 12.22
N THR A 14 -18.59 -4.52 12.10
CA THR A 14 -19.72 -4.36 13.05
C THR A 14 -20.93 -5.16 12.58
N SER A 15 -21.16 -6.32 13.20
CA SER A 15 -22.33 -7.17 12.88
C SER A 15 -23.65 -6.42 13.18
N GLY A 16 -24.53 -6.34 12.18
CA GLY A 16 -25.91 -5.86 12.35
C GLY A 16 -26.16 -4.37 12.06
N LYS A 17 -25.15 -3.59 11.67
CA LYS A 17 -25.33 -2.18 11.29
C LYS A 17 -24.99 -1.97 9.80
N ARG A 18 -26.03 -1.91 8.95
CA ARG A 18 -25.91 -1.39 7.58
C ARG A 18 -25.90 0.13 7.62
N LEU A 19 -25.14 0.76 6.72
CA LEU A 19 -25.22 2.21 6.50
C LEU A 19 -26.61 2.54 5.93
N THR A 20 -27.51 3.03 6.77
CA THR A 20 -28.82 3.53 6.34
C THR A 20 -28.73 5.02 6.03
N SER A 21 -29.65 5.52 5.20
CA SER A 21 -29.79 6.96 4.94
C SER A 21 -29.93 7.74 6.24
N ASP A 22 -30.65 7.19 7.20
CA ASP A 22 -30.94 7.85 8.47
C ASP A 22 -29.68 7.98 9.34
N LEU A 23 -28.83 6.94 9.37
CA LEU A 23 -27.54 6.97 10.06
C LEU A 23 -26.58 7.96 9.40
N ALA A 24 -26.58 8.02 8.06
CA ALA A 24 -25.76 8.96 7.31
C ALA A 24 -26.18 10.42 7.56
N THR A 25 -27.49 10.70 7.57
CA THR A 25 -28.02 12.03 7.89
C THR A 25 -27.68 12.42 9.34
N GLN A 26 -27.85 11.51 10.30
CA GLN A 26 -27.48 11.74 11.71
C GLN A 26 -25.99 12.06 11.89
N TRP A 27 -25.12 11.53 11.03
CA TRP A 27 -23.68 11.79 11.06
C TRP A 27 -23.27 13.09 10.37
N ILE A 28 -24.04 13.52 9.37
CA ILE A 28 -23.81 14.79 8.66
C ILE A 28 -24.36 15.96 9.47
N ASP A 29 -25.45 15.73 10.21
CA ASP A 29 -25.99 16.71 11.14
C ASP A 29 -24.99 16.92 12.28
N ASP A 30 -24.53 18.16 12.41
CA ASP A 30 -23.60 18.64 13.44
C ASP A 30 -24.34 18.71 14.79
N VAL A 31 -24.64 17.53 15.34
CA VAL A 31 -25.11 17.41 16.71
C VAL A 31 -23.91 17.67 17.60
N ASP A 32 -23.94 18.79 18.32
CA ASP A 32 -22.98 19.15 19.38
C ASP A 32 -23.17 18.23 20.59
N ASP A 33 -23.04 16.93 20.37
CA ASP A 33 -22.94 15.94 21.43
C ASP A 33 -21.50 16.02 21.98
N PRO A 34 -21.31 16.20 23.29
CA PRO A 34 -19.99 16.17 23.88
C PRO A 34 -19.36 14.81 23.57
N TYR A 35 -18.31 14.82 22.75
CA TYR A 35 -17.57 13.60 22.45
C TYR A 35 -16.94 13.08 23.76
N GLU A 36 -17.38 11.92 24.21
CA GLU A 36 -16.74 11.25 25.33
C GLU A 36 -15.49 10.52 24.84
N LEU A 37 -14.31 11.15 24.99
CA LEU A 37 -13.04 10.45 24.83
C LEU A 37 -12.77 9.62 26.08
N HIS A 38 -13.02 8.32 26.00
CA HIS A 38 -12.71 7.34 27.05
C HIS A 38 -11.20 7.02 27.06
N VAL A 39 -10.36 8.04 27.30
CA VAL A 39 -8.89 7.90 27.39
C VAL A 39 -8.48 7.01 28.59
N SER A 40 -9.37 6.90 29.57
CA SER A 40 -9.07 6.33 30.90
C SER A 40 -9.96 5.14 31.25
N ASN A 41 -10.58 4.45 30.28
CA ASN A 41 -11.40 3.29 30.60
C ASN A 41 -10.48 2.08 30.91
N PRO A 42 -10.49 1.56 32.15
CA PRO A 42 -9.63 0.47 32.57
C PRO A 42 -9.91 -0.85 31.81
N GLU A 43 -11.04 -0.97 31.13
CA GLU A 43 -11.33 -2.12 30.26
C GLU A 43 -10.47 -2.11 28.98
N TYR A 44 -10.20 -0.95 28.37
CA TYR A 44 -9.33 -0.87 27.19
C TYR A 44 -7.86 -1.15 27.53
N ALA A 45 -7.44 -0.86 28.76
CA ALA A 45 -6.10 -1.22 29.26
C ALA A 45 -5.87 -2.75 29.32
N LYS A 46 -6.94 -3.56 29.29
CA LYS A 46 -6.86 -5.02 29.22
C LYS A 46 -6.70 -5.55 27.80
N ILE A 47 -6.91 -4.72 26.77
CA ILE A 47 -6.65 -5.11 25.38
C ILE A 47 -5.14 -5.27 25.23
N LYS A 48 -4.69 -6.52 25.12
CA LYS A 48 -3.31 -6.81 24.76
C LYS A 48 -3.11 -6.39 23.31
N VAL A 49 -2.46 -5.26 23.11
CA VAL A 49 -1.96 -4.88 21.79
C VAL A 49 -1.00 -5.99 21.35
N PRO A 50 -1.22 -6.62 20.19
CA PRO A 50 -0.28 -7.60 19.68
C PRO A 50 1.07 -6.92 19.51
N ASP A 51 2.15 -7.63 19.86
CA ASP A 51 3.49 -7.17 19.58
C ASP A 51 3.56 -6.90 18.06
N PRO A 52 3.87 -5.66 17.62
CA PRO A 52 4.23 -5.48 16.23
C PRO A 52 5.44 -6.40 16.05
N GLY A 53 5.24 -7.51 15.35
CA GLY A 53 6.30 -8.50 15.14
C GLY A 53 7.57 -7.82 14.63
N PRO A 54 8.72 -8.53 14.63
CA PRO A 54 9.98 -7.95 14.17
C PRO A 54 9.71 -7.17 12.90
N GLU A 55 10.09 -5.88 12.93
CA GLU A 55 9.84 -4.90 11.88
C GLU A 55 10.00 -5.62 10.55
N GLN A 56 8.87 -5.91 9.90
CA GLN A 56 8.90 -6.60 8.64
C GLN A 56 9.37 -5.52 7.68
N GLU A 57 10.69 -5.26 7.68
CA GLU A 57 11.39 -4.56 6.60
C GLU A 57 10.66 -4.98 5.36
N LEU A 58 10.08 -4.01 4.65
CA LEU A 58 9.23 -4.22 3.49
C LEU A 58 9.92 -5.24 2.59
N SER A 59 9.62 -6.53 2.79
CA SER A 59 10.49 -7.61 2.28
C SER A 59 10.39 -7.68 0.77
N ILE A 60 9.40 -6.97 0.23
CA ILE A 60 9.22 -6.69 -1.17
C ILE A 60 10.31 -5.78 -1.76
N LEU A 61 10.83 -4.80 -1.01
CA LEU A 61 11.85 -3.89 -1.52
C LEU A 61 13.18 -4.62 -1.75
N SER A 62 13.53 -5.57 -0.88
CA SER A 62 14.73 -6.40 -1.01
C SER A 62 14.57 -7.56 -2.02
N LYS A 63 13.38 -7.76 -2.58
CA LYS A 63 13.14 -8.85 -3.54
C LYS A 63 13.73 -8.49 -4.91
N PRO A 64 14.17 -9.52 -5.67
CA PRO A 64 14.73 -9.31 -7.00
C PRO A 64 13.68 -8.79 -7.98
N ILE A 65 14.13 -7.97 -8.94
CA ILE A 65 13.24 -7.37 -9.96
C ILE A 65 12.55 -8.43 -10.84
N LYS A 66 13.11 -9.64 -10.94
CA LYS A 66 12.51 -10.78 -11.65
C LYS A 66 11.09 -11.12 -11.20
N ILE A 67 10.74 -10.81 -9.95
CA ILE A 67 9.40 -11.09 -9.41
C ILE A 67 8.33 -10.21 -10.08
N LEU A 68 8.73 -9.05 -10.61
CA LEU A 68 7.87 -8.13 -11.35
C LEU A 68 7.54 -8.62 -12.76
N ALA A 69 8.07 -9.77 -13.20
CA ALA A 69 7.77 -10.35 -14.48
C ALA A 69 6.27 -10.69 -14.61
N GLN A 70 5.76 -10.62 -15.83
CA GLN A 70 4.38 -10.95 -16.13
C GLN A 70 4.05 -12.38 -15.64
N SER A 71 3.07 -12.48 -14.74
CA SER A 71 2.72 -13.71 -14.03
C SER A 71 1.28 -13.65 -13.51
N ASN A 72 0.78 -14.72 -12.88
CA ASN A 72 -0.53 -14.65 -12.22
C ASN A 72 -0.57 -13.62 -11.09
N ALA A 73 0.55 -13.39 -10.39
CA ALA A 73 0.65 -12.37 -9.35
C ALA A 73 0.70 -10.95 -9.94
N TYR A 74 1.32 -10.81 -11.12
CA TYR A 74 1.41 -9.54 -11.86
C TYR A 74 0.90 -9.71 -13.29
N PRO A 75 -0.44 -9.69 -13.52
CA PRO A 75 -1.03 -9.92 -14.85
C PRO A 75 -0.52 -8.96 -15.92
N TYR A 76 -0.18 -7.74 -15.51
CA TYR A 76 0.40 -6.68 -16.34
C TYR A 76 1.88 -6.42 -16.01
N GLY A 77 2.57 -7.39 -15.42
CA GLY A 77 3.99 -7.31 -15.07
C GLY A 77 4.93 -7.10 -16.26
N LEU A 78 6.19 -6.85 -15.97
CA LEU A 78 7.22 -6.52 -16.95
C LEU A 78 7.49 -7.69 -17.90
N THR A 79 7.85 -7.37 -19.14
CA THR A 79 8.32 -8.36 -20.11
C THR A 79 9.76 -8.76 -19.79
N ASN A 80 10.16 -9.98 -20.13
CA ASN A 80 11.54 -10.46 -19.93
C ASN A 80 12.59 -9.51 -20.53
N ASP A 81 12.37 -8.99 -21.75
CA ASP A 81 13.25 -7.98 -22.36
C ASP A 81 13.45 -6.73 -21.49
N LYS A 82 12.43 -6.30 -20.74
CA LYS A 82 12.54 -5.12 -19.89
C LYS A 82 13.22 -5.45 -18.56
N ILE A 83 13.01 -6.64 -18.04
CA ILE A 83 13.71 -7.15 -16.86
C ILE A 83 15.21 -7.26 -17.17
N GLU A 84 15.58 -7.91 -18.27
CA GLU A 84 16.98 -8.08 -18.69
C GLU A 84 17.69 -6.74 -18.85
N ARG A 85 17.06 -5.74 -19.47
CA ARG A 85 17.64 -4.39 -19.61
C ARG A 85 17.85 -3.68 -18.27
N LEU A 86 16.96 -3.90 -17.30
CA LEU A 86 17.09 -3.33 -15.96
C LEU A 86 18.24 -4.04 -15.21
N GLU A 87 18.35 -5.36 -15.33
CA GLU A 87 19.48 -6.13 -14.76
C GLU A 87 20.82 -5.71 -15.38
N GLU A 88 20.89 -5.57 -16.71
CA GLU A 88 22.08 -5.10 -17.42
C GLU A 88 22.48 -3.66 -17.03
N ALA A 89 21.51 -2.84 -16.63
CA ALA A 89 21.74 -1.49 -16.12
C ALA A 89 22.13 -1.46 -14.62
N GLY A 90 22.21 -2.63 -13.97
CA GLY A 90 22.65 -2.77 -12.58
C GLY A 90 21.53 -2.69 -11.53
N TYR A 91 20.27 -2.79 -11.94
CA TYR A 91 19.14 -2.85 -11.00
C TYR A 91 18.85 -4.30 -10.63
N GLU A 92 19.05 -4.67 -9.37
CA GLU A 92 18.88 -6.04 -8.89
C GLU A 92 17.59 -6.21 -8.09
N THR A 93 17.20 -5.18 -7.32
CA THR A 93 16.09 -5.20 -6.37
C THR A 93 14.98 -4.20 -6.72
N ILE A 94 13.80 -4.41 -6.15
CA ILE A 94 12.67 -3.48 -6.31
C ILE A 94 13.01 -2.10 -5.74
N MET A 95 13.78 -2.06 -4.64
CA MET A 95 14.29 -0.82 -4.04
C MET A 95 15.13 -0.02 -5.04
N ASP A 96 16.03 -0.67 -5.77
CA ASP A 96 16.95 0.01 -6.70
C ASP A 96 16.19 0.83 -7.75
N ILE A 97 15.09 0.28 -8.28
CA ILE A 97 14.26 0.97 -9.27
C ILE A 97 13.31 1.98 -8.61
N ALA A 98 12.82 1.69 -7.40
CA ALA A 98 11.96 2.61 -6.66
C ALA A 98 12.68 3.93 -6.35
N GLU A 99 13.96 3.87 -6.01
CA GLU A 99 14.79 5.04 -5.69
C GLU A 99 15.41 5.71 -6.93
N ALA A 100 15.53 4.99 -8.04
CA ALA A 100 16.04 5.55 -9.29
C ALA A 100 15.17 6.69 -9.80
N THR A 101 15.78 7.71 -10.42
CA THR A 101 15.03 8.79 -11.08
C THR A 101 14.51 8.34 -12.45
N ASP A 102 13.44 9.00 -12.91
CA ASP A 102 12.86 8.73 -14.23
C ASP A 102 13.87 8.96 -15.36
N GLU A 103 14.74 9.96 -15.25
CA GLU A 103 15.79 10.25 -16.24
C GLU A 103 16.81 9.11 -16.33
N THR A 104 17.16 8.53 -15.18
CA THR A 104 18.13 7.43 -15.09
C THR A 104 17.55 6.17 -15.75
N ILE A 105 16.27 5.88 -15.51
CA ILE A 105 15.58 4.74 -16.14
C ILE A 105 15.40 4.96 -17.65
N LEU A 106 15.08 6.19 -18.08
CA LEU A 106 14.94 6.54 -19.50
C LEU A 106 16.27 6.53 -20.26
N SER A 107 17.40 6.65 -19.57
CA SER A 107 18.72 6.54 -20.18
C SER A 107 19.05 5.12 -20.66
N ILE A 108 18.31 4.11 -20.17
CA ILE A 108 18.52 2.71 -20.51
C ILE A 108 18.07 2.44 -21.95
N TYR A 109 18.91 1.74 -22.71
CA TYR A 109 18.65 1.43 -24.11
C TYR A 109 17.30 0.70 -24.29
N MET A 110 16.46 1.22 -25.20
CA MET A 110 15.07 0.80 -25.47
C MET A 110 14.11 0.84 -24.27
N ILE A 111 14.35 1.69 -23.27
CA ILE A 111 13.31 2.09 -22.31
C ILE A 111 12.79 3.46 -22.73
N GLY A 112 11.55 3.49 -23.23
CA GLY A 112 10.86 4.72 -23.59
C GLY A 112 9.85 5.16 -22.52
N PRO A 113 9.21 6.34 -22.68
CA PRO A 113 8.26 6.88 -21.72
C PRO A 113 7.11 5.94 -21.35
N ARG A 114 6.59 5.17 -22.32
CA ARG A 114 5.55 4.16 -22.09
C ARG A 114 6.05 3.00 -21.23
N SER A 115 7.29 2.56 -21.45
CA SER A 115 7.91 1.50 -20.66
C SER A 115 8.19 1.98 -19.24
N LEU A 116 8.69 3.22 -19.09
CA LEU A 116 8.87 3.85 -17.78
C LEU A 116 7.56 3.88 -16.99
N SER A 117 6.47 4.38 -17.59
CA SER A 117 5.15 4.39 -16.94
C SER A 117 4.77 3.02 -16.43
N ARG A 118 4.92 1.98 -17.27
CA ARG A 118 4.59 0.61 -16.88
C ARG A 118 5.50 0.07 -15.77
N ILE A 119 6.78 0.42 -15.78
CA ILE A 119 7.73 0.07 -14.70
C ILE A 119 7.27 0.69 -13.38
N ARG A 120 6.92 1.98 -13.39
CA ARG A 120 6.40 2.67 -12.20
C ARG A 120 5.11 2.04 -11.69
N ASP A 121 4.15 1.78 -12.58
CA ASP A 121 2.87 1.18 -12.21
C ASP A 121 3.06 -0.19 -11.53
N VAL A 122 3.91 -1.05 -12.09
CA VAL A 122 4.18 -2.39 -11.57
C VAL A 122 4.94 -2.33 -10.23
N ILE A 123 5.87 -1.38 -10.05
CA ILE A 123 6.57 -1.19 -8.78
C ILE A 123 5.62 -0.68 -7.70
N TYR A 124 4.78 0.29 -8.01
CA TYR A 124 3.77 0.76 -7.05
C TYR A 124 2.81 -0.36 -6.67
N GLN A 125 2.38 -1.17 -7.64
CA GLN A 125 1.57 -2.36 -7.34
C GLN A 125 2.31 -3.31 -6.39
N ALA A 126 3.61 -3.54 -6.58
CA ALA A 126 4.38 -4.42 -5.70
C ALA A 126 4.52 -3.85 -4.27
N ILE A 127 4.73 -2.55 -4.11
CA ILE A 127 4.93 -1.93 -2.79
C ILE A 127 3.62 -1.88 -1.97
N TRP A 128 2.48 -1.69 -2.64
CA TRP A 128 1.19 -1.45 -1.99
C TRP A 128 0.28 -2.70 -1.87
N MET A 129 0.65 -3.83 -2.50
CA MET A 129 -0.03 -5.12 -2.30
C MET A 129 0.57 -5.90 -1.13
#